data_AF-A0AAD4EFA1-F1
#
_entry.id   AF-A0AAD4EFA1-F1
#
_cell.length_a   1.000
_cell.length_b   1.000
_cell.length_c   1.000
_cell.angle_alpha   90.00
_cell.angle_beta   90.00
_cell.angle_gamma   90.00
#
_symmetry.space_group_name_H-M   'P 1'
#
loop_
_entity.id
_entity.type
_entity.pdbx_description
1 polymer ?
#
loop_
_entity_poly.entity_id
_entity_poly.type
_entity_poly.pdbx_seq_one_letter_code
_entity_poly.pdbx_strand_id
1 'polypeptide(L)'
;MSATVYIDTIQKGDGVGLKPLALSVLFHGSVPHVFQTATQILLEITINVPSEFAGYVVPILDAAPLPSFFPLPSDFDPFTARCWVTLLYKLESWLVHVVVDTCAPEWTWGRDAFWMAFLAAYPDFPHGSWPVWNSRISLEGAFIESWTLTKDPEDLPALITDHDTIRAVIWTEFQQLAAECFPYSLVAEL
;
A
#
# COMPACT_ATOMS: atom_id res chain seq x y z
N MET A 1 0.52 13.70 -16.90
CA MET A 1 -0.44 13.19 -15.90
C MET A 1 -0.71 11.75 -16.26
N SER A 2 -0.41 10.78 -15.40
CA SER A 2 -0.66 9.36 -15.66
C SER A 2 -1.78 8.87 -14.75
N ALA A 3 -2.70 8.07 -15.30
CA ALA A 3 -3.76 7.41 -14.54
C ALA A 3 -3.68 5.91 -14.82
N THR A 4 -3.34 5.13 -13.80
CA THR A 4 -3.28 3.67 -13.94
C THR A 4 -4.62 3.09 -13.54
N VAL A 5 -5.22 2.27 -14.40
CA VAL A 5 -6.48 1.58 -14.12
C VAL A 5 -6.17 0.12 -13.84
N TYR A 6 -6.37 -0.32 -12.60
CA TYR A 6 -6.22 -1.72 -12.27
C TYR A 6 -7.54 -2.44 -12.56
N ILE A 7 -7.50 -3.45 -13.43
CA ILE A 7 -8.65 -4.30 -13.71
C ILE A 7 -8.35 -5.66 -13.09
N ASP A 8 -8.94 -5.91 -11.92
CA ASP A 8 -8.90 -7.22 -11.30
C ASP A 8 -10.11 -8.05 -11.73
N THR A 9 -9.90 -9.34 -11.95
CA THR A 9 -10.94 -10.29 -12.33
C THR A 9 -11.33 -11.11 -11.11
N ILE A 10 -12.31 -10.62 -10.35
CA ILE A 10 -12.84 -11.34 -9.19
C ILE A 10 -13.65 -12.55 -9.69
N GLN A 11 -13.16 -13.77 -9.47
CA GLN A 11 -13.93 -14.99 -9.71
C GLN A 11 -15.05 -15.10 -8.67
N LYS A 12 -16.31 -15.10 -9.12
CA LYS A 12 -17.45 -15.56 -8.33
C LYS A 12 -17.96 -16.89 -8.90
N GLY A 13 -17.48 -18.01 -8.35
CA GLY A 13 -17.98 -19.37 -8.64
C GLY A 13 -17.03 -20.27 -9.45
N ASP A 14 -17.50 -21.47 -9.79
CA ASP A 14 -16.71 -22.60 -10.33
C ASP A 14 -16.33 -22.46 -11.84
N GLY A 15 -16.32 -21.23 -12.37
CA GLY A 15 -16.12 -20.94 -13.79
C GLY A 15 -14.66 -20.73 -14.21
N VAL A 16 -14.41 -20.70 -15.53
CA VAL A 16 -13.11 -20.29 -16.09
C VAL A 16 -12.96 -18.78 -15.91
N GLY A 17 -12.18 -18.34 -14.92
CA GLY A 17 -11.88 -16.93 -14.75
C GLY A 17 -10.98 -16.39 -15.86
N LEU A 18 -11.25 -15.15 -16.26
CA LEU A 18 -10.34 -14.39 -17.11
C LEU A 18 -9.05 -14.11 -16.33
N LYS A 19 -7.90 -14.17 -17.00
CA LYS A 19 -6.65 -13.68 -16.41
C LYS A 19 -6.78 -12.18 -16.16
N PRO A 20 -6.33 -11.66 -15.00
CA PRO A 20 -6.25 -10.23 -14.77
C PRO A 20 -5.47 -9.56 -15.91
N LEU A 21 -6.02 -8.48 -16.46
CA LEU A 21 -5.41 -7.69 -17.52
C LEU A 21 -4.94 -6.38 -16.90
N ALA A 22 -3.64 -6.22 -16.74
CA ALA A 22 -3.06 -4.93 -16.36
C ALA A 22 -3.20 -3.95 -17.54
N LEU A 23 -4.04 -2.92 -17.39
CA LEU A 23 -4.28 -1.92 -18.42
C LEU A 23 -3.89 -0.52 -17.92
N SER A 24 -2.81 0.06 -18.45
CA SER A 24 -2.40 1.42 -18.11
C SER A 24 -2.93 2.42 -19.14
N VAL A 25 -3.50 3.54 -18.68
CA VAL A 25 -3.91 4.66 -19.54
C VAL A 25 -2.94 5.82 -19.33
N LEU A 26 -2.03 6.00 -20.28
CA LEU A 26 -0.97 6.99 -20.18
C LEU A 26 -1.28 8.21 -21.05
N PHE A 27 -1.39 9.39 -20.43
CA PHE A 27 -1.51 10.65 -21.15
C PHE A 27 -0.14 11.32 -21.30
N HIS A 28 0.36 11.37 -22.54
CA HIS A 28 1.56 12.12 -22.89
C HIS A 28 1.19 13.50 -23.42
N GLY A 29 1.86 14.54 -22.90
CA GLY A 29 1.72 15.92 -23.36
C GLY A 29 1.61 16.92 -22.22
N SER A 30 1.56 18.19 -22.59
CA SER A 30 1.37 19.32 -21.68
C SER A 30 -0.05 19.88 -21.84
N VAL A 31 -0.75 20.08 -20.72
CA VAL A 31 -2.05 20.77 -20.71
C VAL A 31 -1.79 22.24 -21.05
N PRO A 32 -2.39 22.79 -22.13
CA PRO A 32 -2.21 24.19 -22.48
C PRO A 32 -2.60 25.12 -21.34
N HIS A 33 -1.87 26.23 -21.16
CA HIS A 33 -2.08 27.21 -20.07
C HIS A 33 -3.54 27.68 -19.93
N VAL A 34 -4.31 27.68 -21.03
CA VAL A 34 -5.72 28.10 -21.08
C VAL A 34 -6.63 27.18 -20.25
N PHE A 35 -6.22 25.94 -19.98
CA PHE A 35 -7.00 24.97 -19.20
C PHE A 35 -6.59 24.90 -17.72
N GLN A 36 -5.66 25.74 -17.25
CA GLN A 36 -5.25 25.76 -15.83
C GLN A 36 -6.35 26.24 -14.87
N THR A 37 -7.39 26.89 -15.38
CA THR A 37 -8.57 27.30 -14.60
C THR A 37 -9.65 26.22 -14.54
N ALA A 38 -9.54 25.15 -15.33
CA ALA A 38 -10.47 24.02 -15.24
C ALA A 38 -10.15 23.22 -13.97
N THR A 39 -11.01 23.36 -12.95
CA THR A 39 -10.88 22.64 -11.68
C THR A 39 -11.13 21.13 -11.83
N GLN A 40 -11.71 20.70 -12.96
CA GLN A 40 -12.04 19.31 -13.24
C GLN A 40 -11.80 19.01 -14.73
N ILE A 41 -10.98 17.99 -15.00
CA ILE A 41 -10.82 17.40 -16.34
C ILE A 41 -11.71 16.16 -16.36
N LEU A 42 -12.73 16.16 -17.21
CA LEU A 42 -13.60 15.00 -17.40
C LEU A 42 -12.84 13.92 -18.20
N LEU A 43 -12.72 12.74 -17.60
CA LEU A 43 -12.21 11.54 -18.24
C LEU A 43 -13.40 10.63 -18.56
N GLU A 44 -13.59 10.32 -19.83
CA GLU A 44 -14.58 9.33 -20.27
C GLU A 44 -13.88 7.99 -20.52
N ILE A 45 -14.31 6.95 -19.83
CA ILE A 45 -13.81 5.58 -19.98
C ILE A 45 -14.98 4.71 -20.46
N THR A 46 -14.87 4.15 -21.65
CA THR A 46 -15.89 3.27 -22.24
C THR A 46 -15.38 1.84 -22.30
N ILE A 47 -16.05 0.94 -21.57
CA ILE A 47 -15.76 -0.50 -21.59
C ILE A 47 -16.87 -1.21 -22.35
N ASN A 48 -16.53 -1.81 -23.48
CA ASN A 48 -17.49 -2.58 -24.29
C ASN A 48 -17.32 -4.08 -23.99
N VAL A 49 -18.35 -4.69 -23.41
CA VAL A 49 -18.44 -6.14 -23.25
C VAL A 49 -19.29 -6.70 -24.40
N PRO A 50 -18.76 -7.61 -25.24
CA PRO A 50 -19.56 -8.25 -26.28
C PRO A 50 -20.81 -8.92 -25.68
N SER A 51 -21.92 -8.85 -26.39
CA SER A 51 -23.24 -9.29 -25.90
C SER A 51 -23.27 -10.75 -25.41
N GLU A 52 -22.45 -11.60 -26.03
CA GLU A 52 -22.27 -13.01 -25.68
C GLU A 52 -21.65 -13.21 -24.28
N PHE A 53 -20.96 -12.21 -23.74
CA PHE A 53 -20.33 -12.22 -22.43
C PHE A 53 -21.05 -11.36 -21.38
N ALA A 54 -22.06 -10.58 -21.78
CA ALA A 54 -22.74 -9.62 -20.90
C ALA A 54 -23.47 -10.27 -19.71
N GLY A 55 -23.82 -11.56 -19.79
CA GLY A 55 -24.40 -12.32 -18.68
C GLY A 55 -23.37 -12.94 -17.72
N TYR A 56 -22.09 -12.90 -18.08
CA TYR A 56 -21.00 -13.55 -17.34
C TYR A 56 -19.98 -12.57 -16.78
N VAL A 57 -19.85 -11.39 -17.40
CA VAL A 57 -18.83 -10.39 -17.06
C VAL A 57 -19.51 -9.07 -16.75
N VAL A 58 -19.20 -8.52 -15.57
CA VAL A 58 -19.57 -7.16 -15.20
C VAL A 58 -18.27 -6.36 -15.05
N PRO A 59 -18.04 -5.32 -15.87
CA PRO A 59 -16.87 -4.48 -15.72
C PRO A 59 -17.01 -3.66 -14.44
N ILE A 60 -16.02 -3.77 -13.55
CA ILE A 60 -15.94 -2.98 -12.34
C ILE A 60 -14.75 -2.03 -12.51
N LEU A 61 -15.02 -0.73 -12.45
CA LEU A 61 -14.01 0.32 -12.36
C LEU A 61 -13.91 0.70 -10.89
N ASP A 62 -12.91 0.15 -10.20
CA ASP A 62 -12.61 0.58 -8.84
C ASP A 62 -11.48 1.61 -8.89
N ALA A 63 -11.84 2.85 -8.58
CA ALA A 63 -10.87 3.93 -8.42
C ALA A 63 -10.65 4.10 -6.92
N ALA A 64 -9.82 3.22 -6.34
CA ALA A 64 -9.38 3.42 -4.97
C ALA A 64 -8.60 4.75 -4.91
N PRO A 65 -9.01 5.72 -4.07
CA PRO A 65 -8.24 6.92 -3.90
C PRO A 65 -6.85 6.52 -3.39
N LEU A 66 -5.80 6.98 -4.08
CA LEU A 66 -4.43 6.81 -3.60
C LEU A 66 -4.37 7.31 -2.15
N PRO A 67 -3.75 6.54 -1.23
CA PRO A 67 -3.65 6.99 0.14
C PRO A 67 -2.86 8.29 0.17
N SER A 68 -3.38 9.28 0.88
CA SER A 68 -2.82 10.64 0.89
C SER A 68 -1.42 10.76 1.53
N PHE A 69 -0.87 9.65 2.02
CA PHE A 69 0.48 9.54 2.56
C PHE A 69 1.49 8.99 1.57
N PHE A 70 1.05 8.62 0.36
CA PHE A 70 1.92 8.33 -0.77
C PHE A 70 1.80 9.39 -1.88
N PRO A 71 2.91 9.73 -2.55
CA PRO A 71 4.28 9.33 -2.21
C PRO A 71 4.72 9.90 -0.86
N LEU A 72 5.72 9.27 -0.24
CA LEU A 72 6.32 9.76 1.00
C LEU A 72 6.92 11.15 0.78
N PRO A 73 6.94 12.00 1.83
CA PRO A 73 7.63 13.28 1.79
C PRO A 73 9.11 13.12 1.37
N SER A 74 9.64 14.09 0.62
CA SER A 74 11.03 14.07 0.16
C SER A 74 12.06 14.15 1.29
N ASP A 75 11.64 14.59 2.47
CA ASP A 75 12.42 14.63 3.70
C ASP A 75 12.19 13.40 4.61
N PHE A 76 11.51 12.36 4.10
CA PHE A 76 11.34 11.11 4.84
C PHE A 76 12.69 10.41 5.04
N ASP A 77 13.14 10.35 6.30
CA ASP A 77 14.34 9.63 6.69
C ASP A 77 13.98 8.24 7.26
N PRO A 78 14.32 7.14 6.56
CA PRO A 78 14.01 5.79 7.02
C PRO A 78 14.83 5.37 8.24
N PHE A 79 15.87 6.10 8.63
CA PHE A 79 16.66 5.78 9.83
C PHE A 79 16.14 6.49 11.08
N THR A 80 15.20 7.42 10.93
CA THR A 80 14.63 8.18 12.04
C THR A 80 13.26 7.64 12.44
N ALA A 81 13.13 7.17 13.69
CA ALA A 81 11.88 6.65 14.25
C ALA A 81 10.70 7.64 14.11
N ARG A 82 10.95 8.96 14.21
CA ARG A 82 9.92 10.01 14.06
C ARG A 82 9.23 9.99 12.69
N CYS A 83 9.96 9.72 11.61
CA CYS A 83 9.39 9.63 10.26
C CYS A 83 8.42 8.45 10.18
N TRP A 84 8.83 7.30 10.73
CA TRP A 84 7.98 6.10 10.83
C TRP A 84 6.75 6.31 11.70
N VAL A 85 6.88 6.96 12.86
CA VAL A 85 5.72 7.30 13.72
C VAL A 85 4.71 8.16 12.95
N THR A 86 5.19 9.12 12.15
CA THR A 86 4.31 9.97 11.34
C THR A 86 3.58 9.17 10.27
N LEU A 87 4.28 8.24 9.60
CA LEU A 87 3.69 7.35 8.61
C LEU A 87 2.71 6.35 9.25
N LEU A 88 3.06 5.78 10.40
CA LEU A 88 2.25 4.86 11.19
C LEU A 88 0.86 5.43 11.49
N TYR A 89 0.80 6.68 11.99
CA TYR A 89 -0.49 7.32 12.27
C TYR A 89 -1.35 7.53 11.02
N LYS A 90 -0.71 7.85 9.88
CA LYS A 90 -1.43 8.01 8.61
C LYS A 90 -1.98 6.67 8.10
N LEU A 91 -1.17 5.60 8.20
CA LEU A 91 -1.58 4.23 7.86
C LEU A 91 -2.73 3.75 8.76
N GLU A 92 -2.62 3.94 10.08
CA GLU A 92 -3.67 3.57 11.03
C GLU A 92 -4.98 4.28 10.69
N SER A 93 -4.93 5.60 10.52
CA SER A 93 -6.10 6.39 10.18
C SER A 93 -6.75 5.95 8.87
N TRP A 94 -5.94 5.64 7.86
CA TRP A 94 -6.45 5.23 6.55
C TRP A 94 -7.08 3.84 6.58
N LEU A 95 -6.44 2.86 7.22
CA LEU A 95 -7.02 1.53 7.42
C LEU A 95 -8.35 1.62 8.16
N VAL A 96 -8.36 2.30 9.31
CA VAL A 96 -9.52 2.30 10.23
C VAL A 96 -10.70 3.11 9.69
N HIS A 97 -10.46 4.19 8.95
CA HIS A 97 -11.49 5.15 8.55
C HIS A 97 -11.78 5.21 7.05
N VAL A 98 -10.84 4.79 6.19
CA VAL A 98 -11.01 4.88 4.72
C VAL A 98 -11.24 3.50 4.12
N VAL A 99 -10.35 2.55 4.36
CA VAL A 99 -10.49 1.19 3.80
C VAL A 99 -11.66 0.47 4.49
N VAL A 100 -11.64 0.40 5.82
CA VAL A 100 -12.68 -0.17 6.71
C VAL A 100 -12.98 -1.66 6.49
N ASP A 101 -13.14 -2.11 5.25
CA ASP A 101 -13.33 -3.50 4.85
C ASP A 101 -12.03 -4.29 4.97
N THR A 102 -12.01 -5.25 5.89
CA THR A 102 -10.84 -6.08 6.18
C THR A 102 -10.56 -7.13 5.12
N CYS A 103 -11.51 -7.37 4.21
CA CYS A 103 -11.35 -8.31 3.10
C CYS A 103 -10.78 -7.64 1.84
N ALA A 104 -10.65 -6.31 1.83
CA ALA A 104 -10.12 -5.57 0.70
C ALA A 104 -8.61 -5.83 0.51
N PRO A 105 -8.10 -5.90 -0.73
CA PRO A 105 -6.67 -5.96 -1.00
C PRO A 105 -5.90 -4.80 -0.34
N GLU A 106 -6.50 -3.62 -0.30
CA GLU A 106 -5.99 -2.41 0.36
C GLU A 106 -5.76 -2.59 1.85
N TRP A 107 -6.65 -3.33 2.50
CA TRP A 107 -6.49 -3.66 3.91
C TRP A 107 -5.29 -4.57 4.12
N THR A 108 -5.13 -5.56 3.23
CA THR A 108 -4.08 -6.58 3.35
C THR A 108 -2.70 -5.95 3.25
N TRP A 109 -2.40 -5.27 2.14
CA TRP A 109 -1.09 -4.62 2.01
C TRP A 109 -0.94 -3.44 2.98
N GLY A 110 -2.03 -2.73 3.28
CA GLY A 110 -2.02 -1.63 4.23
C GLY A 110 -1.65 -2.05 5.65
N ARG A 111 -2.13 -3.23 6.07
CA ARG A 111 -1.78 -3.84 7.35
C ARG A 111 -0.32 -4.25 7.41
N ASP A 112 0.23 -4.82 6.33
CA ASP A 112 1.66 -5.14 6.26
C ASP A 112 2.51 -3.85 6.33
N ALA A 113 2.14 -2.82 5.57
CA ALA A 113 2.78 -1.51 5.63
C ALA A 113 2.70 -0.88 7.03
N PHE A 114 1.56 -1.02 7.71
CA PHE A 114 1.39 -0.59 9.10
C PHE A 114 2.37 -1.29 10.04
N TRP A 115 2.49 -2.62 9.94
CA TRP A 115 3.39 -3.38 10.80
C TRP A 115 4.86 -3.07 10.53
N MET A 116 5.24 -2.86 9.27
CA MET A 116 6.56 -2.35 8.90
C MET A 116 6.83 -0.99 9.57
N ALA A 117 5.90 -0.03 9.43
CA ALA A 117 6.06 1.28 10.06
C ALA A 117 6.11 1.22 11.59
N PHE A 118 5.34 0.32 12.20
CA PHE A 118 5.32 0.12 13.65
C PHE A 118 6.67 -0.39 14.14
N LEU A 119 7.22 -1.43 13.49
CA LEU A 119 8.49 -2.02 13.88
C LEU A 119 9.69 -1.09 13.64
N ALA A 120 9.65 -0.26 12.60
CA ALA A 120 10.70 0.73 12.37
C ALA A 120 10.65 1.91 13.38
N ALA A 121 9.44 2.26 13.83
CA ALA A 121 9.24 3.23 14.90
C ALA A 121 9.63 2.69 16.29
N TYR A 122 9.36 1.40 16.53
CA TYR A 122 9.57 0.73 17.82
C TYR A 122 10.35 -0.59 17.66
N PRO A 123 11.66 -0.54 17.35
CA PRO A 123 12.46 -1.72 17.02
C PRO A 123 12.55 -2.78 18.14
N ASP A 124 12.33 -2.37 19.38
CA ASP A 124 12.42 -3.27 20.54
C ASP A 124 11.24 -4.25 20.63
N PHE A 125 10.13 -4.00 19.93
CA PHE A 125 8.94 -4.86 19.94
C PHE A 125 9.27 -6.35 19.62
N PRO A 126 8.69 -7.31 20.37
CA PRO A 126 7.66 -7.17 21.42
C PRO A 126 8.24 -7.00 22.83
N HIS A 127 9.49 -6.54 22.95
CA HIS A 127 10.17 -6.26 24.21
C HIS A 127 10.38 -4.74 24.38
N GLY A 128 10.51 -4.26 25.61
CA GLY A 128 10.55 -2.81 25.88
C GLY A 128 9.19 -2.12 25.96
N SER A 129 9.07 -0.92 25.37
CA SER A 129 7.88 -0.07 25.48
C SER A 129 7.43 0.39 24.10
N TRP A 130 6.14 0.27 23.82
CA TRP A 130 5.50 0.67 22.57
C TRP A 130 4.09 1.18 22.83
N PRO A 131 3.53 2.02 21.94
CA PRO A 131 2.17 2.51 22.08
C PRO A 131 1.15 1.39 21.84
N VAL A 132 -0.03 1.57 22.44
CA VAL A 132 -1.20 0.77 22.08
C VAL A 132 -1.65 1.18 20.67
N TRP A 133 -1.87 0.22 19.78
CA TRP A 133 -2.44 0.44 18.46
C TRP A 133 -3.93 0.12 18.43
N ASN A 134 -4.61 0.51 17.35
CA ASN A 134 -6.02 0.19 17.17
C ASN A 134 -6.24 -1.33 17.01
N SER A 135 -7.03 -1.95 17.88
CA SER A 135 -7.25 -3.42 17.88
C SER A 135 -7.95 -3.96 16.63
N ARG A 136 -8.49 -3.10 15.76
CA ARG A 136 -8.97 -3.51 14.44
C ARG A 136 -7.83 -3.98 13.53
N ILE A 137 -6.62 -3.47 13.74
CA ILE A 137 -5.43 -3.90 13.03
C ILE A 137 -4.87 -5.12 13.76
N SER A 138 -5.21 -6.31 13.26
CA SER A 138 -4.77 -7.58 13.84
C SER A 138 -3.28 -7.80 13.65
N LEU A 139 -2.67 -8.56 14.57
CA LEU A 139 -1.29 -9.01 14.51
C LEU A 139 -1.18 -10.22 13.56
N GLU A 140 -1.58 -10.01 12.33
CA GLU A 140 -1.66 -11.01 11.27
C GLU A 140 -1.10 -10.39 9.98
N GLY A 141 -0.55 -11.23 9.11
CA GLY A 141 0.07 -10.78 7.87
C GLY A 141 1.46 -11.38 7.70
N ALA A 142 1.83 -11.61 6.44
CA ALA A 142 3.05 -12.35 6.10
C ALA A 142 4.29 -11.70 6.73
N PHE A 143 4.32 -10.36 6.77
CA PHE A 143 5.42 -9.63 7.36
C PHE A 143 5.51 -9.83 8.88
N ILE A 144 4.47 -9.49 9.64
CA ILE A 144 4.52 -9.52 11.11
C ILE A 144 4.63 -10.95 11.66
N GLU A 145 4.01 -11.93 10.99
CA GLU A 145 4.15 -13.34 11.34
C GLU A 145 5.59 -13.82 11.13
N SER A 146 6.21 -13.50 10.00
CA SER A 146 7.62 -13.84 9.80
C SER A 146 8.53 -13.15 10.82
N TRP A 147 8.27 -11.88 11.13
CA TRP A 147 9.05 -11.11 12.10
C TRP A 147 8.94 -11.66 13.53
N THR A 148 7.76 -12.14 13.92
CA THR A 148 7.52 -12.70 15.27
C THR A 148 7.99 -14.15 15.39
N LEU A 149 7.90 -14.95 14.32
CA LEU A 149 8.38 -16.35 14.30
C LEU A 149 9.92 -16.45 14.25
N THR A 150 10.59 -15.51 13.58
CA THR A 150 12.07 -15.55 13.40
C THR A 150 12.83 -15.18 14.69
N LYS A 151 12.14 -14.66 15.72
CA LYS A 151 12.75 -14.16 16.95
C LYS A 151 12.54 -15.11 18.14
N ASP A 152 12.93 -16.37 18.00
CA ASP A 152 13.25 -17.19 19.19
C ASP A 152 14.55 -16.63 19.79
N PRO A 153 14.60 -16.23 21.08
CA PRO A 153 15.74 -15.52 21.66
C PRO A 153 17.07 -16.31 21.65
N GLU A 154 17.04 -17.61 21.38
CA GLU A 154 18.23 -18.47 21.30
C GLU A 154 18.88 -18.50 19.90
N ASP A 155 18.13 -18.17 18.83
CA ASP A 155 18.58 -18.27 17.44
C ASP A 155 18.98 -16.91 16.82
N LEU A 156 18.86 -15.82 17.57
CA LEU A 156 19.37 -14.52 17.13
C LEU A 156 20.91 -14.53 17.18
N PRO A 157 21.63 -14.50 16.04
CA PRO A 157 22.98 -13.98 16.09
C PRO A 157 22.90 -12.58 16.69
N ALA A 158 23.91 -12.18 17.44
CA ALA A 158 24.10 -10.84 17.98
C ALA A 158 24.20 -9.71 16.91
N LEU A 159 23.65 -9.95 15.71
CA LEU A 159 23.69 -9.13 14.51
C LEU A 159 22.53 -8.13 14.39
N ILE A 160 21.44 -8.27 15.15
CA ILE A 160 20.28 -7.37 15.06
C ILE A 160 19.92 -6.79 16.44
N THR A 161 20.91 -6.21 17.13
CA THR A 161 20.65 -5.34 18.30
C THR A 161 20.71 -3.86 17.94
N ASP A 162 21.10 -3.53 16.72
CA ASP A 162 21.19 -2.15 16.26
C ASP A 162 19.88 -1.71 15.59
N HIS A 163 19.32 -0.61 16.10
CA HIS A 163 18.05 -0.06 15.63
C HIS A 163 18.14 0.41 14.17
N ASP A 164 19.29 0.88 13.73
CA ASP A 164 19.48 1.37 12.35
C ASP A 164 19.51 0.20 11.37
N THR A 165 20.12 -0.92 11.76
CA THR A 165 20.08 -2.18 11.01
C THR A 165 18.65 -2.71 10.87
N ILE A 166 17.84 -2.67 11.94
CA ILE A 166 16.41 -3.04 11.88
C ILE A 166 15.67 -2.15 10.88
N ARG A 167 15.87 -0.83 10.97
CA ARG A 167 15.22 0.13 10.07
C ARG A 167 15.67 -0.04 8.62
N ALA A 168 16.93 -0.41 8.36
CA ALA A 168 17.43 -0.66 7.01
C ALA A 168 16.73 -1.87 6.35
N VAL A 169 16.55 -2.96 7.11
CA VAL A 169 15.83 -4.15 6.65
C VAL A 169 14.38 -3.80 6.35
N ILE A 170 13.70 -3.16 7.31
CA ILE A 170 12.30 -2.77 7.15
C ILE A 170 12.11 -1.80 5.98
N TRP A 171 13.03 -0.85 5.79
CA TRP A 171 12.98 0.08 4.67
C TRP A 171 13.04 -0.64 3.33
N THR A 172 13.90 -1.65 3.22
CA THR A 172 14.04 -2.46 1.99
C THR A 172 12.75 -3.21 1.68
N GLU A 173 12.15 -3.86 2.68
CA GLU A 173 10.88 -4.57 2.51
C GLU A 173 9.71 -3.64 2.23
N PHE A 174 9.69 -2.47 2.88
CA PHE A 174 8.68 -1.44 2.63
C PHE A 174 8.76 -0.88 1.21
N GLN A 175 9.97 -0.69 0.68
CA GLN A 175 10.17 -0.30 -0.72
C GLN A 175 9.64 -1.35 -1.69
N GLN A 176 9.85 -2.64 -1.40
CA GLN A 176 9.34 -3.73 -2.21
C GLN A 176 7.81 -3.78 -2.18
N LEU A 177 7.21 -3.76 -0.99
CA LEU A 177 5.75 -3.72 -0.83
C LEU A 177 5.15 -2.53 -1.58
N ALA A 178 5.79 -1.36 -1.45
CA ALA A 178 5.31 -0.19 -2.14
C ALA A 178 5.42 -0.30 -3.66
N ALA A 179 6.48 -0.91 -4.20
CA ALA A 179 6.61 -1.12 -5.64
C ALA A 179 5.57 -2.10 -6.21
N GLU A 180 5.09 -3.04 -5.39
CA GLU A 180 4.04 -4.00 -5.78
C GLU A 180 2.64 -3.36 -5.72
N CYS A 181 2.39 -2.50 -4.73
CA CYS A 181 1.07 -1.91 -4.50
C CYS A 181 0.88 -0.50 -5.08
N PHE A 182 1.98 0.19 -5.43
CA PHE A 182 1.96 1.56 -5.94
C PHE A 182 2.71 1.69 -7.27
N PRO A 183 2.07 2.24 -8.32
CA PRO A 183 2.70 2.42 -9.62
C PRO A 183 3.63 3.65 -9.71
N TYR A 184 3.80 4.41 -8.62
CA TYR A 184 4.54 5.67 -8.58
C TYR A 184 5.77 5.57 -7.66
N SER A 185 6.80 6.39 -7.90
CA SER A 185 7.98 6.48 -7.04
C SER A 185 7.59 6.71 -5.57
N LEU A 186 8.15 5.89 -4.68
CA LEU A 186 7.81 5.90 -3.25
C LEU A 186 8.10 7.23 -2.56
N VAL A 187 9.13 7.94 -3.00
CA VAL A 187 9.52 9.25 -2.48
C VAL A 187 9.14 10.30 -3.51
N ALA A 188 8.49 11.37 -3.07
CA ALA A 188 8.14 12.49 -3.94
C ALA A 188 9.42 13.13 -4.50
N GLU A 189 9.55 13.20 -5.82
CA GLU A 189 10.58 14.04 -6.46
C GLU A 189 10.21 15.52 -6.23
N LEU A 190 11.20 16.31 -5.78
CA LEU A 190 11.08 17.76 -5.54
C LEU A 190 10.88 18.55 -6.84
#